data_AF-A0A9Q0X2T2-F1
#
_entry.id   AF-A0A9Q0X2T2-F1
#
_cell.length_a   1.000
_cell.length_b   1.000
_cell.length_c   1.000
_cell.angle_alpha   90.00
_cell.angle_beta   90.00
_cell.angle_gamma   90.00
#
_symmetry.space_group_name_H-M   'P 1'
#
loop_
_entity.id
_entity.type
_entity.pdbx_description
1 polymer ?
#
loop_
_entity_poly.entity_id
_entity_poly.type
_entity_poly.pdbx_seq_one_letter_code
_entity_poly.pdbx_strand_id
1 'polypeptide(L)'
;MNKLAQILNRRALFQSPNQNLQQSNIFNPSKPVRDLHMHTTKHNPPRVLSPTPFLLHFLIVFTLSFLYSCFSVLPPSTFLSPFLPRRMSLACFQPSCNLLASCFAFFFLVLIQTKIVTSALVMSMRNHHNSYHHSRPMLQSNQSTCALFVGAWVRDESYPLYESSNCPAIIDAEFNCQMYGRPDSEYLKYRWQPLNCELPRFNGLEFLLKMRGKSVMFVGDSLGRNQWESLICMISSSVPRTSTQMSRGDPFSIFKFLDYDATISFYKAPYLVDIDVVQGKRVLRLEEISGNANAWRNADVLVFNTGHWWNHRGSLQGWDYMESGGTYYQDMDRLRALERGLGTWAKWVDANIDATRTRVFFQSISPTHYK
;
A
#
# COMPACT_ATOMS: atom_id res chain seq x y z
N MET A 1 -7.19 -14.45 13.33
CA MET A 1 -7.84 -13.27 12.71
C MET A 1 -9.34 -13.19 13.00
N ASN A 2 -10.14 -14.27 12.82
CA ASN A 2 -11.60 -14.24 13.06
C ASN A 2 -12.01 -13.72 14.45
N LYS A 3 -11.28 -14.08 15.51
CA LYS A 3 -11.58 -13.63 16.87
C LYS A 3 -11.28 -12.14 17.11
N LEU A 4 -10.24 -11.59 16.49
CA LEU A 4 -9.94 -10.15 16.51
C LEU A 4 -11.01 -9.36 15.76
N ALA A 5 -11.41 -9.85 14.58
CA ALA A 5 -12.49 -9.24 13.82
C ALA A 5 -13.81 -9.25 14.61
N GLN A 6 -14.10 -10.31 15.38
CA GLN A 6 -15.27 -10.36 16.27
C GLN A 6 -15.22 -9.35 17.41
N ILE A 7 -14.03 -9.11 18.00
CA ILE A 7 -13.84 -8.10 19.04
C ILE A 7 -14.11 -6.70 18.48
N LEU A 8 -13.62 -6.42 17.27
CA LEU A 8 -13.74 -5.09 16.64
C LEU A 8 -15.13 -4.83 16.01
N ASN A 9 -15.71 -5.82 15.31
CA ASN A 9 -16.98 -5.67 14.58
C ASN A 9 -18.21 -5.44 15.47
N ARG A 10 -18.15 -5.78 16.76
CA ARG A 10 -19.32 -5.61 17.64
C ARG A 10 -19.57 -4.16 18.06
N ARG A 11 -18.58 -3.25 17.94
CA ARG A 11 -18.54 -2.08 18.84
C ARG A 11 -18.01 -0.78 18.25
N ALA A 12 -17.05 -0.85 17.32
CA ALA A 12 -16.56 0.33 16.62
C ALA A 12 -17.09 0.34 15.19
N LEU A 13 -17.24 1.53 14.61
CA LEU A 13 -17.34 1.67 13.15
C LEU A 13 -15.99 1.21 12.56
N PHE A 14 -15.93 -0.06 12.20
CA PHE A 14 -14.73 -0.73 11.76
C PHE A 14 -14.40 -0.35 10.32
N GLN A 15 -13.18 0.15 10.09
CA GLN A 15 -12.68 0.44 8.76
C GLN A 15 -11.80 -0.74 8.30
N SER A 16 -12.26 -1.59 7.38
CA SER A 16 -11.52 -2.81 6.99
C SER A 16 -11.46 -3.07 5.49
N PRO A 17 -10.26 -3.04 4.86
CA PRO A 17 -10.14 -3.25 3.42
C PRO A 17 -10.13 -4.71 2.94
N ASN A 18 -10.25 -5.72 3.81
CA ASN A 18 -10.01 -7.10 3.38
C ASN A 18 -10.79 -8.15 4.18
N GLN A 19 -11.88 -8.64 3.61
CA GLN A 19 -12.42 -9.97 3.91
C GLN A 19 -12.76 -10.70 2.60
N ASN A 20 -11.79 -11.47 2.10
CA ASN A 20 -12.09 -12.65 1.30
C ASN A 20 -11.77 -13.87 2.16
N LEU A 21 -12.80 -14.52 2.70
CA LEU A 21 -13.05 -15.97 2.67
C LEU A 21 -14.09 -16.35 3.72
N GLN A 22 -15.26 -16.73 3.21
CA GLN A 22 -16.29 -17.59 3.80
C GLN A 22 -16.92 -17.16 5.13
N GLN A 23 -18.11 -16.56 5.03
CA GLN A 23 -19.21 -16.92 5.93
C GLN A 23 -20.56 -16.68 5.23
N SER A 24 -20.92 -17.58 4.31
CA SER A 24 -22.32 -17.99 4.20
C SER A 24 -22.56 -19.00 5.33
N ASN A 25 -23.31 -18.60 6.35
CA ASN A 25 -24.44 -19.40 6.84
C ASN A 25 -25.06 -18.75 8.08
N ILE A 26 -26.37 -18.64 7.97
CA ILE A 26 -27.34 -18.21 8.96
C ILE A 26 -27.24 -19.09 10.21
N PHE A 27 -27.35 -18.45 11.37
CA PHE A 27 -27.51 -19.04 12.69
C PHE A 27 -28.65 -20.08 12.72
N ASN A 28 -28.40 -21.29 13.23
CA ASN A 28 -29.43 -22.09 13.91
C ASN A 28 -28.79 -22.98 14.98
N PRO A 29 -29.08 -22.82 16.29
CA PRO A 29 -28.40 -23.55 17.35
C PRO A 29 -29.22 -24.75 17.83
N SER A 30 -28.86 -25.96 17.41
CA SER A 30 -29.21 -27.17 18.16
C SER A 30 -28.42 -28.40 17.69
N LYS A 31 -27.69 -29.01 18.66
CA LYS A 31 -27.17 -30.40 18.74
C LYS A 31 -25.73 -30.70 18.27
N PRO A 32 -25.08 -31.72 18.88
CA PRO A 32 -23.64 -31.73 19.16
C PRO A 32 -22.78 -32.56 18.19
N VAL A 33 -21.48 -32.27 18.29
CA VAL A 33 -20.29 -32.80 17.62
C VAL A 33 -20.29 -34.33 17.41
N ARG A 34 -19.99 -34.77 16.18
CA ARG A 34 -19.32 -36.05 15.89
C ARG A 34 -18.30 -35.89 14.77
N ASP A 35 -17.23 -36.64 14.94
CA ASP A 35 -16.00 -36.73 14.14
C ASP A 35 -16.23 -36.98 12.65
N LEU A 36 -15.35 -36.45 11.80
CA LEU A 36 -14.99 -37.16 10.57
C LEU A 36 -13.60 -36.79 10.04
N HIS A 37 -12.99 -37.80 9.44
CA HIS A 37 -11.58 -38.00 9.17
C HIS A 37 -10.88 -37.09 8.16
N MET A 38 -9.57 -37.03 8.39
CA MET A 38 -8.45 -36.65 7.55
C MET A 38 -8.42 -37.41 6.21
N HIS A 39 -8.31 -36.70 5.08
CA HIS A 39 -7.77 -37.27 3.84
C HIS A 39 -6.73 -36.34 3.23
N THR A 40 -5.51 -36.84 3.16
CA THR A 40 -4.36 -36.31 2.44
C THR A 40 -4.43 -36.67 0.97
N THR A 41 -4.13 -35.74 0.06
CA THR A 41 -3.61 -36.09 -1.28
C THR A 41 -2.63 -35.02 -1.79
N LYS A 42 -1.36 -35.44 -1.92
CA LYS A 42 -0.33 -34.88 -2.80
C LYS A 42 -0.75 -35.07 -4.27
N HIS A 43 -0.41 -34.11 -5.15
CA HIS A 43 0.37 -34.31 -6.40
C HIS A 43 0.24 -33.11 -7.37
N ASN A 44 1.35 -32.42 -7.64
CA ASN A 44 1.70 -31.85 -8.97
C ASN A 44 2.50 -32.95 -9.71
N PRO A 45 2.58 -33.05 -11.07
CA PRO A 45 3.06 -32.02 -12.03
C PRO A 45 2.47 -32.19 -13.48
N PRO A 46 3.07 -31.77 -14.64
CA PRO A 46 4.17 -30.83 -14.92
C PRO A 46 3.81 -29.67 -15.89
N ARG A 47 4.70 -28.66 -15.93
CA ARG A 47 4.70 -27.54 -16.89
C ARG A 47 5.12 -28.02 -18.28
N VAL A 48 4.36 -27.58 -19.29
CA VAL A 48 4.69 -27.69 -20.72
C VAL A 48 5.69 -26.59 -21.09
N LEU A 49 6.89 -26.97 -21.57
CA LEU A 49 7.84 -26.05 -22.20
C LEU A 49 7.39 -25.75 -23.64
N SER A 50 7.25 -24.48 -24.00
CA SER A 50 7.02 -24.03 -25.38
C SER A 50 8.34 -24.00 -26.20
N PRO A 51 8.33 -24.37 -27.49
CA PRO A 51 9.52 -24.36 -28.34
C PRO A 51 9.76 -22.97 -28.93
N THR A 52 10.24 -22.04 -28.12
CA THR A 52 10.61 -20.68 -28.55
C THR A 52 12.12 -20.36 -28.60
N PRO A 53 13.08 -21.15 -28.04
CA PRO A 53 14.49 -20.77 -28.13
C PRO A 53 15.21 -21.26 -29.41
N PHE A 54 14.66 -22.24 -30.15
CA PHE A 54 15.38 -22.84 -31.29
C PHE A 54 15.38 -21.97 -32.56
N LEU A 55 14.29 -21.27 -32.87
CA LEU A 55 14.20 -20.42 -34.08
C LEU A 55 15.07 -19.16 -33.97
N LEU A 56 15.14 -18.56 -32.78
CA LEU A 56 15.96 -17.37 -32.55
C LEU A 56 17.46 -17.70 -32.63
N HIS A 57 17.86 -18.86 -32.10
CA HIS A 57 19.25 -19.28 -32.17
C HIS A 57 19.68 -19.61 -33.60
N PHE A 58 18.81 -20.25 -34.39
CA PHE A 58 19.08 -20.55 -35.80
C PHE A 58 19.25 -19.27 -36.63
N LEU A 59 18.42 -18.25 -36.41
CA LEU A 59 18.52 -16.96 -37.10
C LEU A 59 19.80 -16.21 -36.75
N ILE A 60 20.20 -16.20 -35.47
CA ILE A 60 21.43 -15.52 -35.04
C ILE A 60 22.66 -16.20 -35.66
N VAL A 61 22.74 -17.52 -35.63
CA VAL A 61 23.88 -18.26 -36.20
C VAL A 61 23.97 -18.03 -37.71
N PHE A 62 22.84 -18.06 -38.44
CA PHE A 62 22.85 -17.83 -39.88
C PHE A 62 23.31 -16.40 -40.25
N THR A 63 22.88 -15.39 -39.48
CA THR A 63 23.32 -14.00 -39.70
C THR A 63 24.80 -13.79 -39.41
N LEU A 64 25.35 -14.41 -38.36
CA LEU A 64 26.77 -14.32 -38.03
C LEU A 64 27.66 -15.03 -39.05
N SER A 65 27.24 -16.20 -39.55
CA SER A 65 27.96 -16.90 -40.62
C SER A 65 27.99 -16.10 -41.92
N PHE A 66 26.88 -15.43 -42.28
CA PHE A 66 26.82 -14.61 -43.49
C PHE A 66 27.67 -13.34 -43.39
N LEU A 67 27.70 -12.69 -42.21
CA LEU A 67 28.57 -11.54 -41.94
C LEU A 67 30.06 -11.92 -42.00
N TYR A 68 30.43 -13.11 -41.52
CA TYR A 68 31.80 -13.60 -41.57
C TYR A 68 32.29 -13.82 -43.01
N SER A 69 31.42 -14.32 -43.90
CA SER A 69 31.71 -14.46 -45.34
C SER A 69 31.84 -13.11 -46.06
N CYS A 70 31.17 -12.06 -45.60
CA CYS A 70 31.34 -10.71 -46.17
C CYS A 70 32.66 -10.04 -45.77
N PHE A 71 33.17 -10.29 -44.56
CA PHE A 71 34.40 -9.66 -44.06
C PHE A 71 35.70 -10.32 -44.57
N SER A 72 35.63 -11.56 -45.06
CA SER A 72 36.79 -12.33 -45.54
C SER A 72 37.22 -11.99 -46.98
N VAL A 73 36.60 -10.98 -47.62
CA VAL A 73 36.88 -10.57 -49.02
C VAL A 73 37.77 -9.30 -49.11
N LEU A 74 38.29 -8.79 -48.00
CA LEU A 74 39.22 -7.64 -48.00
C LEU A 74 40.69 -8.11 -47.94
N PRO A 75 41.56 -7.79 -48.92
CA PRO A 75 42.97 -8.17 -48.87
C PRO A 75 43.76 -7.25 -47.93
N PRO A 76 44.82 -7.74 -47.26
CA PRO A 76 45.66 -6.94 -46.38
C PRO A 76 46.61 -6.03 -47.17
N SER A 77 46.72 -4.77 -46.72
CA SER A 77 47.52 -3.70 -47.32
C SER A 77 49.03 -3.86 -47.07
N THR A 78 49.84 -3.80 -48.14
CA THR A 78 51.31 -3.71 -48.08
C THR A 78 51.84 -2.34 -48.52
N PHE A 79 52.89 -1.89 -47.83
CA PHE A 79 53.65 -0.64 -47.96
C PHE A 79 54.51 -0.56 -49.24
N LEU A 80 54.59 0.63 -49.89
CA LEU A 80 55.80 1.37 -50.35
C LEU A 80 55.50 2.34 -51.53
N SER A 81 56.04 3.56 -51.43
CA SER A 81 56.15 4.60 -52.49
C SER A 81 57.54 4.50 -53.20
N PRO A 82 57.95 5.34 -54.19
CA PRO A 82 57.27 6.43 -54.93
C PRO A 82 57.50 6.41 -56.47
N PHE A 83 57.06 7.49 -57.16
CA PHE A 83 57.33 7.97 -58.54
C PHE A 83 56.13 7.96 -59.54
N LEU A 84 55.84 9.16 -60.06
CA LEU A 84 54.91 9.55 -61.15
C LEU A 84 55.76 9.93 -62.40
N PRO A 85 55.22 10.24 -63.62
CA PRO A 85 53.83 10.27 -64.09
C PRO A 85 53.57 9.68 -65.51
N ARG A 86 52.32 9.34 -65.86
CA ARG A 86 51.60 9.81 -67.08
C ARG A 86 50.22 9.14 -67.26
N ARG A 87 49.32 9.93 -67.85
CA ARG A 87 47.91 9.66 -68.21
C ARG A 87 47.70 8.37 -69.03
N MET A 88 46.67 7.58 -68.71
CA MET A 88 45.44 7.42 -69.51
C MET A 88 44.52 6.31 -68.94
N SER A 89 43.22 6.53 -69.14
CA SER A 89 42.12 5.55 -69.26
C SER A 89 41.28 5.22 -68.02
N LEU A 90 40.00 5.60 -68.18
CA LEU A 90 38.83 5.06 -67.51
C LEU A 90 38.82 3.53 -67.53
N ALA A 91 38.64 2.92 -66.35
CA ALA A 91 37.86 1.69 -66.20
C ALA A 91 37.43 1.59 -64.74
N CYS A 92 36.19 2.01 -64.47
CA CYS A 92 35.50 1.75 -63.22
C CYS A 92 35.28 0.23 -63.12
N PHE A 93 36.03 -0.48 -62.28
CA PHE A 93 35.79 -1.90 -62.02
C PHE A 93 34.73 -2.03 -60.91
N GLN A 94 33.47 -2.08 -61.35
CA GLN A 94 32.35 -2.67 -60.63
C GLN A 94 32.61 -4.17 -60.43
N PRO A 95 32.78 -4.63 -59.18
CA PRO A 95 31.79 -5.57 -58.64
C PRO A 95 31.46 -5.38 -57.14
N SER A 96 32.04 -4.39 -56.46
CA SER A 96 31.95 -4.23 -55.00
C SER A 96 30.73 -3.41 -54.50
N CYS A 97 30.13 -2.55 -55.33
CA CYS A 97 28.95 -1.77 -54.93
C CYS A 97 27.63 -2.57 -54.92
N ASN A 98 27.49 -3.58 -55.78
CA ASN A 98 26.24 -4.36 -55.86
C ASN A 98 26.04 -5.30 -54.67
N LEU A 99 27.13 -5.81 -54.10
CA LEU A 99 27.09 -6.70 -52.94
C LEU A 99 26.73 -5.93 -51.66
N LEU A 100 27.29 -4.73 -51.48
CA LEU A 100 26.95 -3.84 -50.36
C LEU A 100 25.49 -3.38 -50.44
N ALA A 101 25.01 -2.97 -51.62
CA ALA A 101 23.60 -2.60 -51.80
C ALA A 101 22.64 -3.75 -51.50
N SER A 102 23.00 -4.98 -51.91
CA SER A 102 22.21 -6.18 -51.60
C SER A 102 22.21 -6.50 -50.09
N CYS A 103 23.34 -6.32 -49.39
CA CYS A 103 23.43 -6.50 -47.94
C CYS A 103 22.60 -5.46 -47.17
N PHE A 104 22.61 -4.20 -47.60
CA PHE A 104 21.77 -3.15 -47.00
C PHE A 104 20.29 -3.42 -47.23
N ALA A 105 19.88 -3.84 -48.43
CA ALA A 105 18.49 -4.20 -48.72
C ALA A 105 18.03 -5.39 -47.86
N PHE A 106 18.89 -6.40 -47.68
CA PHE A 106 18.59 -7.56 -46.83
C PHE A 106 18.46 -7.16 -45.36
N PHE A 107 19.38 -6.34 -44.84
CA PHE A 107 19.28 -5.81 -43.48
C PHE A 107 18.00 -4.99 -43.27
N PHE A 108 17.64 -4.16 -44.25
CA PHE A 108 16.43 -3.36 -44.18
C PHE A 108 15.16 -4.23 -44.17
N LEU A 109 15.14 -5.30 -44.98
CA LEU A 109 14.04 -6.27 -44.97
C LEU A 109 13.97 -7.05 -43.64
N VAL A 110 15.11 -7.46 -43.06
CA VAL A 110 15.14 -8.11 -41.74
C VAL A 110 14.66 -7.17 -40.62
N LEU A 111 15.03 -5.89 -40.68
CA LEU A 111 14.54 -4.88 -39.72
C LEU A 111 13.03 -4.64 -39.86
N ILE A 112 12.49 -4.66 -41.08
CA ILE A 112 11.04 -4.55 -41.30
C ILE A 112 10.32 -5.81 -40.79
N GLN A 113 10.84 -7.01 -41.06
CA GLN A 113 10.25 -8.27 -40.59
C GLN A 113 10.27 -8.38 -39.06
N THR A 114 11.34 -7.92 -38.39
CA THR A 114 11.40 -7.88 -36.92
C THR A 114 10.43 -6.86 -36.31
N LYS A 115 10.22 -5.70 -36.96
CA LYS A 115 9.19 -4.73 -36.55
C LYS A 115 7.77 -5.30 -36.70
N ILE A 116 7.49 -6.03 -37.78
CA ILE A 116 6.18 -6.66 -38.01
C ILE A 116 5.94 -7.78 -36.98
N VAL A 117 6.91 -8.66 -36.75
CA VAL A 117 6.80 -9.75 -35.76
C VAL A 117 6.71 -9.22 -34.33
N THR A 118 7.46 -8.17 -33.97
CA THR A 118 7.31 -7.53 -32.65
C THR A 118 5.96 -6.82 -32.52
N SER A 119 5.46 -6.16 -33.57
CA SER A 119 4.12 -5.56 -33.54
C SER A 119 3.00 -6.61 -33.45
N ALA A 120 3.14 -7.74 -34.15
CA ALA A 120 2.21 -8.86 -34.09
C ALA A 120 2.29 -9.60 -32.74
N LEU A 121 3.47 -9.72 -32.13
CA LEU A 121 3.64 -10.21 -30.77
C LEU A 121 3.04 -9.24 -29.75
N VAL A 122 3.23 -7.93 -29.89
CA VAL A 122 2.62 -6.92 -29.01
C VAL A 122 1.10 -6.91 -29.17
N MET A 123 0.57 -7.05 -30.38
CA MET A 123 -0.87 -7.19 -30.63
C MET A 123 -1.42 -8.54 -30.14
N SER A 124 -0.67 -9.63 -30.26
CA SER A 124 -1.02 -10.95 -29.72
C SER A 124 -1.00 -10.94 -28.18
N MET A 125 -0.02 -10.28 -27.55
CA MET A 125 -0.01 -10.07 -26.09
C MET A 125 -1.13 -9.12 -25.63
N ARG A 126 -1.49 -8.11 -26.43
CA ARG A 126 -2.64 -7.22 -26.16
C ARG A 126 -3.98 -7.93 -26.32
N ASN A 127 -4.09 -8.86 -27.27
CA ASN A 127 -5.28 -9.70 -27.46
C ASN A 127 -5.38 -10.82 -26.42
N HIS A 128 -4.26 -11.37 -25.94
CA HIS A 128 -4.26 -12.32 -24.82
C HIS A 128 -4.60 -11.64 -23.47
N HIS A 129 -4.27 -10.35 -23.30
CA HIS A 129 -4.71 -9.57 -22.15
C HIS A 129 -6.19 -9.17 -22.19
N ASN A 130 -6.83 -9.20 -23.37
CA ASN A 130 -8.25 -8.89 -23.54
C ASN A 130 -9.19 -10.11 -23.42
N SER A 131 -8.67 -11.31 -23.14
CA SER A 131 -9.51 -12.52 -22.97
C SER A 131 -9.28 -13.27 -21.66
N TYR A 132 -8.53 -12.69 -20.71
CA TYR A 132 -8.57 -13.07 -19.30
C TYR A 132 -9.14 -11.93 -18.46
N HIS A 133 -10.36 -11.52 -18.80
CA HIS A 133 -11.29 -11.19 -17.74
C HIS A 133 -11.53 -12.50 -16.98
N HIS A 134 -10.70 -12.77 -15.97
CA HIS A 134 -11.26 -13.35 -14.78
C HIS A 134 -12.36 -12.38 -14.37
N SER A 135 -13.58 -12.66 -14.81
CA SER A 135 -14.75 -12.41 -14.00
C SER A 135 -14.43 -13.09 -12.67
N ARG A 136 -13.73 -12.36 -11.78
CA ARG A 136 -13.96 -12.49 -10.35
C ARG A 136 -15.47 -12.61 -10.27
N PRO A 137 -16.04 -13.64 -9.62
CA PRO A 137 -17.47 -13.69 -9.46
C PRO A 137 -17.84 -12.31 -8.95
N MET A 138 -18.55 -11.53 -9.79
CA MET A 138 -19.15 -10.31 -9.29
C MET A 138 -20.00 -10.87 -8.19
N LEU A 139 -19.63 -10.52 -6.96
CA LEU A 139 -20.49 -10.76 -5.83
C LEU A 139 -21.69 -9.90 -6.18
N GLN A 140 -22.65 -10.49 -6.89
CA GLN A 140 -23.94 -9.91 -7.14
C GLN A 140 -24.63 -10.04 -5.79
N SER A 141 -24.14 -9.26 -4.84
CA SER A 141 -24.88 -9.00 -3.65
C SER A 141 -26.02 -8.11 -4.12
N ASN A 142 -27.24 -8.58 -3.92
CA ASN A 142 -28.40 -7.71 -3.83
C ASN A 142 -28.22 -6.76 -2.63
N GLN A 143 -27.19 -5.91 -2.64
CA GLN A 143 -26.90 -4.94 -1.60
C GLN A 143 -27.18 -3.56 -2.16
N SER A 144 -28.37 -3.06 -1.87
CA SER A 144 -28.75 -1.64 -1.97
C SER A 144 -27.93 -0.73 -1.04
N THR A 145 -26.97 -1.29 -0.29
CA THR A 145 -26.18 -0.62 0.74
C THR A 145 -24.74 -0.40 0.28
N CYS A 146 -24.24 0.82 0.44
CA CYS A 146 -22.88 1.27 0.13
C CYS A 146 -21.81 0.39 0.81
N ALA A 147 -20.93 -0.25 0.03
CA ALA A 147 -19.88 -1.13 0.53
C ALA A 147 -18.55 -0.36 0.71
N LEU A 148 -18.48 0.50 1.74
CA LEU A 148 -17.40 1.49 1.96
C LEU A 148 -15.97 0.96 1.82
N PHE A 149 -15.70 -0.30 2.20
CA PHE A 149 -14.34 -0.84 2.24
C PHE A 149 -14.07 -1.92 1.18
N VAL A 150 -15.00 -2.16 0.27
CA VAL A 150 -14.83 -3.02 -0.89
C VAL A 150 -14.93 -2.15 -2.12
N GLY A 151 -13.90 -2.14 -2.97
CA GLY A 151 -13.82 -1.16 -4.05
C GLY A 151 -12.48 -1.23 -4.78
N ALA A 152 -12.15 -0.13 -5.45
CA ALA A 152 -10.89 0.02 -6.17
C ALA A 152 -10.30 1.42 -5.97
N TRP A 153 -8.98 1.51 -6.08
CA TRP A 153 -8.31 2.78 -6.26
C TRP A 153 -8.53 3.26 -7.70
N VAL A 154 -9.03 4.48 -7.84
CA VAL A 154 -9.25 5.13 -9.14
C VAL A 154 -8.42 6.40 -9.21
N ARG A 155 -7.86 6.67 -10.38
CA ARG A 155 -7.10 7.90 -10.61
C ARG A 155 -8.07 9.08 -10.73
N ASP A 156 -7.74 10.18 -10.06
CA ASP A 156 -8.54 11.41 -10.01
C ASP A 156 -7.59 12.62 -10.01
N GLU A 157 -7.68 13.44 -11.05
CA GLU A 157 -6.81 14.60 -11.24
C GLU A 157 -7.06 15.72 -10.23
N SER A 158 -8.23 15.73 -9.58
CA SER A 158 -8.57 16.69 -8.54
C SER A 158 -7.88 16.41 -7.20
N TYR A 159 -7.19 15.29 -7.06
CA TYR A 159 -6.39 14.96 -5.88
C TYR A 159 -4.96 15.51 -6.00
N PRO A 160 -4.23 15.72 -4.89
CA PRO A 160 -4.61 15.45 -3.50
C PRO A 160 -5.63 16.44 -2.93
N LEU A 161 -6.19 16.12 -1.75
CA LEU A 161 -7.10 17.03 -1.02
C LEU A 161 -6.38 18.25 -0.40
N TYR A 162 -5.06 18.16 -0.26
CA TYR A 162 -4.18 19.23 0.18
C TYR A 162 -2.78 18.98 -0.37
N GLU A 163 -2.02 20.06 -0.57
CA GLU A 163 -0.58 19.97 -0.84
C GLU A 163 0.18 19.97 0.49
N SER A 164 1.14 19.06 0.66
CA SER A 164 1.90 18.95 1.93
C SER A 164 2.71 20.23 2.24
N SER A 165 3.13 20.96 1.21
CA SER A 165 3.79 22.26 1.31
C SER A 165 2.93 23.34 1.97
N ASN A 166 1.59 23.19 1.96
CA ASN A 166 0.67 24.12 2.60
C ASN A 166 0.47 23.83 4.10
N CYS A 167 1.05 22.74 4.63
CA CYS A 167 0.96 22.35 6.04
C CYS A 167 2.32 21.99 6.67
N PRO A 168 3.39 22.78 6.46
CA PRO A 168 4.76 22.37 6.76
C PRO A 168 5.04 22.29 8.27
N ALA A 169 4.31 23.04 9.09
CA ALA A 169 4.49 23.05 10.54
C ALA A 169 3.73 21.91 11.24
N ILE A 170 2.81 21.22 10.55
CA ILE A 170 1.94 20.18 11.11
C ILE A 170 2.48 18.79 10.81
N ILE A 171 2.93 18.56 9.58
CA ILE A 171 3.36 17.24 9.11
C ILE A 171 4.75 16.93 9.68
N ASP A 172 4.87 15.83 10.42
CA ASP A 172 6.16 15.35 10.92
C ASP A 172 7.08 14.94 9.76
N ALA A 173 8.39 15.00 10.00
CA ALA A 173 9.42 14.78 8.98
C ALA A 173 9.27 13.42 8.26
N GLU A 174 8.99 12.38 9.04
CA GLU A 174 8.84 11.00 8.58
C GLU A 174 7.64 10.80 7.64
N PHE A 175 6.68 11.73 7.62
CA PHE A 175 5.49 11.68 6.76
C PHE A 175 5.54 12.61 5.55
N ASN A 176 6.54 13.50 5.45
CA ASN A 176 6.61 14.52 4.39
C ASN A 176 7.49 14.10 3.20
N CYS A 177 7.07 13.08 2.43
CA CYS A 177 7.90 12.49 1.38
C CYS A 177 8.44 13.50 0.34
N GLN A 178 7.62 14.46 -0.08
CA GLN A 178 8.00 15.46 -1.09
C GLN A 178 9.09 16.41 -0.57
N MET A 179 8.94 16.90 0.67
CA MET A 179 9.96 17.73 1.32
C MET A 179 11.29 17.00 1.47
N TYR A 180 11.25 15.68 1.68
CA TYR A 180 12.44 14.83 1.81
C TYR A 180 12.87 14.18 0.48
N GLY A 181 12.53 14.79 -0.65
CA GLY A 181 13.17 14.52 -1.94
C GLY A 181 12.54 13.43 -2.79
N ARG A 182 11.34 12.96 -2.46
CA ARG A 182 10.60 12.05 -3.35
C ARG A 182 10.19 12.80 -4.63
N PRO A 183 10.63 12.37 -5.83
CA PRO A 183 10.43 13.13 -7.06
C PRO A 183 9.08 12.88 -7.74
N ASP A 184 8.46 11.72 -7.54
CA ASP A 184 7.18 11.36 -8.16
C ASP A 184 6.00 11.81 -7.30
N SER A 185 4.93 12.31 -7.93
CA SER A 185 3.69 12.77 -7.25
C SER A 185 2.44 12.00 -7.66
N GLU A 186 2.53 11.06 -8.61
CA GLU A 186 1.37 10.30 -9.12
C GLU A 186 0.66 9.48 -8.05
N TYR A 187 1.36 9.08 -6.98
CA TYR A 187 0.76 8.36 -5.86
C TYR A 187 -0.30 9.19 -5.12
N LEU A 188 -0.25 10.52 -5.23
CA LEU A 188 -1.23 11.45 -4.66
C LEU A 188 -2.51 11.54 -5.47
N LYS A 189 -2.52 11.05 -6.73
CA LYS A 189 -3.64 11.17 -7.68
C LYS A 189 -4.67 10.05 -7.59
N TYR A 190 -4.66 9.29 -6.49
CA TYR A 190 -5.57 8.16 -6.30
C TYR A 190 -6.59 8.46 -5.20
N ARG A 191 -7.85 8.12 -5.49
CA ARG A 191 -8.93 8.09 -4.51
C ARG A 191 -9.54 6.70 -4.43
N TRP A 192 -10.07 6.37 -3.26
CA TRP A 192 -10.80 5.13 -3.07
C TRP A 192 -12.23 5.28 -3.62
N GLN A 193 -12.66 4.34 -4.47
CA GLN A 193 -14.02 4.23 -4.99
C GLN A 193 -14.66 2.96 -4.42
N PRO A 194 -15.57 3.08 -3.44
CA PRO A 194 -16.33 1.95 -2.95
C PRO A 194 -17.24 1.34 -4.02
N LEU A 195 -17.61 0.09 -3.80
CA LEU A 195 -18.63 -0.60 -4.57
C LEU A 195 -20.02 -0.09 -4.14
N ASN A 196 -20.92 0.09 -5.12
CA ASN A 196 -22.32 0.48 -4.94
C ASN A 196 -22.57 1.90 -4.38
N CYS A 197 -21.56 2.78 -4.32
CA CYS A 197 -21.74 4.18 -3.92
C CYS A 197 -20.54 5.04 -4.31
N GLU A 198 -20.75 6.36 -4.35
CA GLU A 198 -19.69 7.37 -4.46
C GLU A 198 -19.48 8.06 -3.10
N LEU A 199 -18.21 8.25 -2.73
CA LEU A 199 -17.88 9.03 -1.54
C LEU A 199 -17.99 10.52 -1.87
N PRO A 200 -18.68 11.33 -1.05
CA PRO A 200 -18.66 12.76 -1.22
C PRO A 200 -17.24 13.28 -1.05
N ARG A 201 -16.86 14.29 -1.85
CA ARG A 201 -15.57 14.97 -1.69
C ARG A 201 -15.52 15.60 -0.29
N PHE A 202 -14.37 15.48 0.36
CA PHE A 202 -14.17 16.08 1.67
C PHE A 202 -14.29 17.61 1.60
N ASN A 203 -15.03 18.20 2.55
CA ASN A 203 -15.17 19.63 2.73
C ASN A 203 -14.79 19.98 4.18
N GLY A 204 -13.65 20.64 4.37
CA GLY A 204 -13.14 20.98 5.70
C GLY A 204 -14.01 21.99 6.46
N LEU A 205 -14.69 22.91 5.75
CA LEU A 205 -15.61 23.87 6.37
C LEU A 205 -16.84 23.14 6.93
N GLU A 206 -17.45 22.25 6.15
CA GLU A 206 -18.59 21.46 6.63
C GLU A 206 -18.19 20.55 7.80
N PHE A 207 -16.99 19.98 7.76
CA PHE A 207 -16.46 19.20 8.88
C PHE A 207 -16.39 20.04 10.15
N LEU A 208 -15.79 21.23 10.08
CA LEU A 208 -15.66 22.13 11.23
C LEU A 208 -17.01 22.63 11.75
N LEU A 209 -17.97 22.90 10.87
CA LEU A 209 -19.33 23.26 11.29
C LEU A 209 -20.00 22.12 12.07
N LYS A 210 -19.81 20.86 11.65
CA LYS A 210 -20.32 19.67 12.36
C LYS A 210 -19.59 19.40 13.69
N MET A 211 -18.32 19.77 13.76
CA MET A 211 -17.43 19.60 14.93
C MET A 211 -17.32 20.85 15.81
N ARG A 212 -18.15 21.87 15.58
CA ARG A 212 -18.14 23.10 16.38
C ARG A 212 -18.40 22.77 17.86
N GLY A 213 -17.52 23.24 18.73
CA GLY A 213 -17.56 22.96 20.17
C GLY A 213 -17.31 21.49 20.54
N LYS A 214 -16.77 20.68 19.62
CA LYS A 214 -16.53 19.24 19.82
C LYS A 214 -15.06 18.88 19.69
N SER A 215 -14.76 17.67 20.14
CA SER A 215 -13.43 17.09 20.15
C SER A 215 -13.35 15.77 19.39
N VAL A 216 -12.34 15.65 18.53
CA VAL A 216 -11.96 14.43 17.83
C VAL A 216 -10.61 14.00 18.36
N MET A 217 -10.50 12.78 18.90
CA MET A 217 -9.27 12.26 19.47
C MET A 217 -8.84 10.99 18.78
N PHE A 218 -7.65 11.02 18.18
CA PHE A 218 -6.95 9.85 17.69
C PHE A 218 -6.16 9.23 18.84
N VAL A 219 -6.26 7.92 19.02
CA VAL A 219 -5.61 7.20 20.11
C VAL A 219 -4.91 5.97 19.55
N GLY A 220 -3.60 5.89 19.73
CA GLY A 220 -2.89 4.70 19.30
C GLY A 220 -1.43 4.93 18.96
N ASP A 221 -1.01 4.37 17.84
CA ASP A 221 0.37 4.36 17.39
C ASP A 221 0.68 5.43 16.34
N SER A 222 1.88 5.36 15.75
CA SER A 222 2.36 6.32 14.75
C SER A 222 1.47 6.42 13.51
N LEU A 223 0.68 5.39 13.17
CA LEU A 223 -0.26 5.45 12.06
C LEU A 223 -1.50 6.30 12.39
N GLY A 224 -1.96 6.24 13.64
CA GLY A 224 -3.02 7.13 14.13
C GLY A 224 -2.57 8.59 14.16
N ARG A 225 -1.30 8.83 14.52
CA ARG A 225 -0.67 10.16 14.42
C ARG A 225 -0.64 10.66 12.97
N ASN A 226 -0.25 9.80 12.04
CA ASN A 226 -0.24 10.16 10.61
C ASN A 226 -1.65 10.51 10.09
N GLN A 227 -2.68 9.77 10.52
CA GLN A 227 -4.07 10.07 10.16
C GLN A 227 -4.57 11.38 10.80
N TRP A 228 -4.18 11.65 12.04
CA TRP A 228 -4.45 12.91 12.76
C TRP A 228 -3.87 14.13 12.02
N GLU A 229 -2.59 14.07 11.64
CA GLU A 229 -1.95 15.14 10.86
C GLU A 229 -2.62 15.34 9.50
N SER A 230 -2.94 14.25 8.81
CA SER A 230 -3.64 14.31 7.52
C SER A 230 -4.99 15.02 7.63
N LEU A 231 -5.79 14.71 8.66
CA LEU A 231 -7.08 15.37 8.88
C LEU A 231 -6.92 16.88 9.13
N ILE A 232 -5.95 17.27 9.96
CA ILE A 232 -5.68 18.69 10.22
C ILE A 232 -5.30 19.41 8.92
N CYS A 233 -4.46 18.80 8.08
CA CYS A 233 -4.02 19.40 6.82
C CYS A 233 -5.18 19.56 5.82
N MET A 234 -6.04 18.53 5.69
CA MET A 234 -7.24 18.60 4.85
C MET A 234 -8.21 19.71 5.28
N ILE A 235 -8.35 19.94 6.58
CA ILE A 235 -9.21 21.00 7.10
C ILE A 235 -8.54 22.35 6.88
N SER A 236 -7.27 22.49 7.24
CA SER A 236 -6.52 23.75 7.13
C SER A 236 -6.42 24.24 5.68
N SER A 237 -6.30 23.34 4.70
CA SER A 237 -6.34 23.70 3.28
C SER A 237 -7.69 24.26 2.84
N SER A 238 -8.78 23.83 3.48
CA SER A 238 -10.14 24.30 3.18
C SER A 238 -10.49 25.62 3.87
N VAL A 239 -9.83 25.95 4.99
CA VAL A 239 -10.07 27.16 5.79
C VAL A 239 -8.77 27.90 6.17
N PRO A 240 -7.97 28.37 5.20
CA PRO A 240 -6.60 28.84 5.44
C PRO A 240 -6.49 30.12 6.28
N ARG A 241 -7.60 30.83 6.52
CA ARG A 241 -7.64 32.07 7.32
C ARG A 241 -8.11 31.87 8.75
N THR A 242 -8.53 30.65 9.11
CA THR A 242 -9.02 30.36 10.47
C THR A 242 -7.89 30.39 11.46
N SER A 243 -8.13 31.00 12.62
CA SER A 243 -7.12 31.04 13.68
C SER A 243 -6.96 29.65 14.31
N THR A 244 -5.71 29.21 14.46
CA THR A 244 -5.38 27.87 14.95
C THR A 244 -4.38 27.92 16.09
N GLN A 245 -4.41 26.90 16.94
CA GLN A 245 -3.46 26.71 18.01
C GLN A 245 -3.00 25.25 18.04
N MET A 246 -1.70 25.03 18.15
CA MET A 246 -1.12 23.69 18.25
C MET A 246 -0.27 23.58 19.51
N SER A 247 -0.46 22.50 20.27
CA SER A 247 0.39 22.09 21.38
C SER A 247 0.83 20.66 21.14
N ARG A 248 2.14 20.43 21.01
CA ARG A 248 2.72 19.09 20.86
C ARG A 248 3.25 18.62 22.21
N GLY A 249 2.89 17.41 22.59
CA GLY A 249 3.36 16.75 23.80
C GLY A 249 3.35 15.23 23.66
N ASP A 250 4.06 14.56 24.56
CA ASP A 250 4.06 13.10 24.74
C ASP A 250 3.47 12.81 26.14
N PRO A 251 2.36 12.06 26.27
CA PRO A 251 1.65 11.34 25.21
C PRO A 251 0.60 12.15 24.45
N PHE A 252 0.30 13.39 24.85
CA PHE A 252 -0.87 14.11 24.36
C PHE A 252 -0.52 15.35 23.53
N SER A 253 -1.05 15.42 22.31
CA SER A 253 -0.92 16.53 21.37
C SER A 253 -2.29 17.05 20.96
N ILE A 254 -2.44 18.37 20.82
CA ILE A 254 -3.71 19.06 20.61
C ILE A 254 -3.56 20.05 19.46
N PHE A 255 -4.52 20.04 18.53
CA PHE A 255 -4.69 21.07 17.51
C PHE A 255 -6.11 21.65 17.61
N LYS A 256 -6.24 22.97 17.67
CA LYS A 256 -7.52 23.65 17.86
C LYS A 256 -7.78 24.65 16.73
N PHE A 257 -8.99 24.60 16.16
CA PHE A 257 -9.53 25.61 15.26
C PHE A 257 -10.37 26.60 16.10
N LEU A 258 -9.79 27.76 16.43
CA LEU A 258 -10.31 28.67 17.46
C LEU A 258 -11.69 29.23 17.09
N ASP A 259 -11.91 29.61 15.83
CA ASP A 259 -13.18 30.18 15.35
C ASP A 259 -14.37 29.21 15.43
N TYR A 260 -14.08 27.91 15.58
CA TYR A 260 -15.09 26.84 15.66
C TYR A 260 -15.11 26.17 17.03
N ASP A 261 -14.19 26.54 17.94
CA ASP A 261 -13.97 25.81 19.19
C ASP A 261 -13.85 24.29 18.97
N ALA A 262 -13.28 23.88 17.82
CA ALA A 262 -13.16 22.49 17.42
C ALA A 262 -11.75 21.99 17.73
N THR A 263 -11.64 20.85 18.43
CA THR A 263 -10.36 20.28 18.85
C THR A 263 -10.11 18.96 18.14
N ILE A 264 -8.91 18.80 17.56
CA ILE A 264 -8.43 17.55 16.99
C ILE A 264 -7.15 17.17 17.72
N SER A 265 -7.17 16.08 18.48
CA SER A 265 -6.06 15.67 19.34
C SER A 265 -5.54 14.28 18.99
N PHE A 266 -4.31 14.01 19.40
CA PHE A 266 -3.66 12.70 19.33
C PHE A 266 -3.15 12.31 20.71
N TYR A 267 -3.48 11.11 21.15
CA TYR A 267 -2.96 10.49 22.36
C TYR A 267 -2.16 9.24 22.00
N LYS A 268 -0.86 9.26 22.29
CA LYS A 268 0.07 8.16 22.02
C LYS A 268 -0.15 7.04 23.03
N ALA A 269 -0.77 5.96 22.57
CA ALA A 269 -0.93 4.73 23.32
C ALA A 269 -0.76 3.55 22.34
N PRO A 270 0.49 3.22 21.92
CA PRO A 270 0.72 2.31 20.80
C PRO A 270 0.12 0.92 20.98
N TYR A 271 -0.07 0.48 22.23
CA TYR A 271 -0.65 -0.80 22.61
C TYR A 271 -2.05 -0.66 23.24
N LEU A 272 -2.56 0.57 23.37
CA LEU A 272 -3.78 0.99 24.08
C LEU A 272 -3.73 0.74 25.59
N VAL A 273 -3.36 -0.48 26.00
CA VAL A 273 -3.13 -0.88 27.40
C VAL A 273 -1.91 -0.17 28.01
N ASP A 274 -1.86 -0.19 29.33
CA ASP A 274 -0.88 0.56 30.12
C ASP A 274 0.53 -0.07 30.04
N ILE A 275 1.54 0.78 30.13
CA ILE A 275 2.93 0.38 30.33
C ILE A 275 3.42 1.01 31.63
N ASP A 276 3.84 0.18 32.58
CA ASP A 276 4.42 0.62 33.83
C ASP A 276 5.94 0.50 33.83
N VAL A 277 6.59 1.21 34.74
CA VAL A 277 8.00 1.00 35.07
C VAL A 277 8.09 0.33 36.44
N VAL A 278 8.43 -0.96 36.45
CA VAL A 278 8.63 -1.75 37.67
C VAL A 278 10.12 -2.05 37.81
N GLN A 279 10.75 -1.54 38.88
CA GLN A 279 12.19 -1.73 39.13
C GLN A 279 13.08 -1.34 37.92
N GLY A 280 12.73 -0.25 37.25
CA GLY A 280 13.45 0.23 36.07
C GLY A 280 13.21 -0.58 34.79
N LYS A 281 12.25 -1.52 34.79
CA LYS A 281 11.84 -2.31 33.62
C LYS A 281 10.46 -1.90 33.15
N ARG A 282 10.28 -1.74 31.83
CA ARG A 282 8.98 -1.45 31.19
C ARG A 282 8.15 -2.73 31.14
N VAL A 283 6.97 -2.70 31.73
CA VAL A 283 6.03 -3.83 31.78
C VAL A 283 4.78 -3.45 31.00
N LEU A 284 4.50 -4.17 29.91
CA LEU A 284 3.22 -4.05 29.20
C LEU A 284 2.13 -4.82 29.95
N ARG A 285 1.15 -4.11 30.50
CA ARG A 285 0.04 -4.68 31.29
C ARG A 285 -1.13 -5.05 30.39
N LEU A 286 -1.23 -6.30 29.95
CA LEU A 286 -2.24 -6.66 28.93
C LEU A 286 -3.69 -6.56 29.41
N GLU A 287 -3.91 -6.55 30.72
CA GLU A 287 -5.22 -6.44 31.35
C GLU A 287 -5.47 -5.09 32.07
N GLU A 288 -4.57 -4.11 31.97
CA GLU A 288 -4.73 -2.77 32.55
C GLU A 288 -4.75 -1.68 31.45
N ILE A 289 -5.66 -0.71 31.56
CA ILE A 289 -5.85 0.36 30.57
C ILE A 289 -6.22 1.70 31.18
N SER A 290 -6.45 1.74 32.50
CA SER A 290 -7.07 2.89 33.14
C SER A 290 -6.13 4.09 33.17
N GLY A 291 -4.81 3.88 33.22
CA GLY A 291 -3.80 4.94 33.19
C GLY A 291 -3.93 5.77 31.93
N ASN A 292 -3.91 5.14 30.76
CA ASN A 292 -4.10 5.80 29.49
C ASN A 292 -5.55 6.29 29.31
N ALA A 293 -6.53 5.45 29.63
CA ALA A 293 -7.90 5.64 29.16
C ALA A 293 -8.66 6.77 29.87
N ASN A 294 -8.16 7.25 31.00
CA ASN A 294 -8.72 8.42 31.67
C ASN A 294 -8.71 9.67 30.78
N ALA A 295 -7.75 9.79 29.86
CA ALA A 295 -7.68 10.91 28.93
C ALA A 295 -8.79 10.90 27.85
N TRP A 296 -9.40 9.74 27.56
CA TRP A 296 -10.23 9.56 26.37
C TRP A 296 -11.74 9.80 26.60
N ARG A 297 -12.18 9.77 27.87
CA ARG A 297 -13.60 9.65 28.28
C ARG A 297 -14.53 10.77 27.76
N ASN A 298 -13.98 11.96 27.53
CA ASN A 298 -14.76 13.15 27.19
C ASN A 298 -14.70 13.52 25.70
N ALA A 299 -14.06 12.70 24.87
CA ALA A 299 -14.02 12.95 23.43
C ALA A 299 -15.40 12.69 22.79
N ASP A 300 -15.80 13.54 21.85
CA ASP A 300 -17.03 13.36 21.08
C ASP A 300 -16.85 12.33 19.95
N VAL A 301 -15.63 12.26 19.42
CA VAL A 301 -15.22 11.24 18.45
C VAL A 301 -13.90 10.63 18.88
N LEU A 302 -13.86 9.32 19.01
CA LEU A 302 -12.65 8.54 19.28
C LEU A 302 -12.27 7.72 18.06
N VAL A 303 -11.03 7.84 17.62
CA VAL A 303 -10.45 7.06 16.52
C VAL A 303 -9.28 6.26 17.07
N PHE A 304 -9.52 4.99 17.38
CA PHE A 304 -8.49 4.10 17.90
C PHE A 304 -7.71 3.41 16.79
N ASN A 305 -6.44 3.16 17.02
CA ASN A 305 -5.65 2.25 16.20
C ASN A 305 -4.58 1.53 17.03
N THR A 306 -4.24 0.32 16.65
CA THR A 306 -3.07 -0.38 17.19
C THR A 306 -2.72 -1.58 16.31
N GLY A 307 -1.49 -2.05 16.39
CA GLY A 307 -1.04 -3.26 15.68
C GLY A 307 0.37 -3.12 15.15
N HIS A 308 0.73 -1.95 14.62
CA HIS A 308 2.04 -1.74 13.98
C HIS A 308 3.19 -1.98 14.97
N TRP A 309 3.02 -1.51 16.21
CA TRP A 309 4.07 -1.59 17.23
C TRP A 309 4.25 -2.96 17.88
N TRP A 310 3.25 -3.84 17.79
CA TRP A 310 3.28 -5.16 18.46
C TRP A 310 4.35 -6.10 17.92
N ASN A 311 4.81 -5.86 16.68
CA ASN A 311 5.82 -6.70 16.04
C ASN A 311 7.24 -6.11 16.10
N HIS A 312 7.43 -4.92 16.68
CA HIS A 312 8.77 -4.37 16.86
C HIS A 312 9.62 -5.24 17.80
N ARG A 313 10.92 -5.28 17.51
CA ARG A 313 11.94 -6.02 18.26
C ARG A 313 13.16 -5.14 18.47
N GLY A 314 14.05 -5.54 19.38
CA GLY A 314 15.27 -4.79 19.69
C GLY A 314 14.97 -3.42 20.30
N SER A 315 15.66 -2.38 19.85
CA SER A 315 15.52 -1.02 20.38
C SER A 315 14.13 -0.40 20.18
N LEU A 316 13.36 -0.89 19.20
CA LEU A 316 11.99 -0.42 18.93
C LEU A 316 10.94 -1.15 19.77
N GLN A 317 11.32 -2.19 20.52
CA GLN A 317 10.39 -2.89 21.39
C GLN A 317 9.97 -1.98 22.56
N GLY A 318 8.65 -1.84 22.75
CA GLY A 318 8.10 -0.91 23.75
C GLY A 318 8.14 -1.40 25.19
N TRP A 319 8.46 -2.67 25.42
CA TRP A 319 8.43 -3.30 26.74
C TRP A 319 9.66 -4.20 26.94
N ASP A 320 9.98 -4.46 28.21
CA ASP A 320 10.99 -5.43 28.65
C ASP A 320 10.32 -6.74 29.10
N TYR A 321 9.13 -6.63 29.69
CA TYR A 321 8.26 -7.76 30.04
C TYR A 321 6.81 -7.46 29.64
N MET A 322 6.03 -8.51 29.41
CA MET A 322 4.57 -8.47 29.36
C MET A 322 4.02 -9.10 30.63
N GLU A 323 3.02 -8.48 31.24
CA GLU A 323 2.28 -9.09 32.33
C GLU A 323 0.90 -9.52 31.83
N SER A 324 0.53 -10.75 32.20
CA SER A 324 -0.81 -11.25 31.99
C SER A 324 -1.25 -12.20 33.09
N GLY A 325 -2.43 -11.91 33.68
CA GLY A 325 -3.01 -12.74 34.75
C GLY A 325 -2.13 -12.84 36.00
N GLY A 326 -1.40 -11.78 36.34
CA GLY A 326 -0.49 -11.71 37.48
C GLY A 326 0.90 -12.31 37.23
N THR A 327 1.17 -12.82 36.03
CA THR A 327 2.46 -13.46 35.68
C THR A 327 3.25 -12.60 34.70
N TYR A 328 4.56 -12.48 34.94
CA TYR A 328 5.49 -11.77 34.06
C TYR A 328 6.13 -12.70 33.04
N TYR A 329 6.11 -12.29 31.79
CA TYR A 329 6.72 -12.97 30.65
C TYR A 329 7.74 -12.03 30.02
N GLN A 330 8.96 -12.50 29.75
CA GLN A 330 9.92 -11.70 28.98
C GLN A 330 9.37 -11.44 27.56
N ASP A 331 8.68 -12.44 27.02
CA ASP A 331 8.04 -12.35 25.72
C ASP A 331 6.82 -13.29 25.65
N MET A 332 5.88 -13.00 24.77
CA MET A 332 4.68 -13.80 24.49
C MET A 332 4.42 -13.84 22.98
N ASP A 333 3.59 -14.79 22.56
CA ASP A 333 3.02 -14.76 21.21
C ASP A 333 2.32 -13.40 20.95
N ARG A 334 2.81 -12.66 19.95
CA ARG A 334 2.38 -11.26 19.68
C ARG A 334 0.90 -11.16 19.35
N LEU A 335 0.39 -12.15 18.64
CA LEU A 335 -1.02 -12.17 18.27
C LEU A 335 -1.89 -12.42 19.50
N ARG A 336 -1.44 -13.28 20.41
CA ARG A 336 -2.11 -13.54 21.68
C ARG A 336 -2.07 -12.34 22.61
N ALA A 337 -0.93 -11.65 22.68
CA ALA A 337 -0.79 -10.42 23.45
C ALA A 337 -1.74 -9.33 22.91
N LEU A 338 -1.77 -9.13 21.59
CA LEU A 338 -2.67 -8.20 20.92
C LEU A 338 -4.14 -8.55 21.18
N GLU A 339 -4.50 -9.83 21.10
CA GLU A 339 -5.85 -10.31 21.41
C GLU A 339 -6.28 -9.96 22.85
N ARG A 340 -5.37 -10.13 23.82
CA ARG A 340 -5.63 -9.77 25.22
C ARG A 340 -5.80 -8.28 25.38
N GLY A 341 -4.86 -7.47 24.88
CA GLY A 341 -4.94 -6.01 24.97
C GLY A 341 -6.19 -5.43 24.32
N LEU A 342 -6.58 -5.93 23.14
CA LEU A 342 -7.83 -5.53 22.49
C LEU A 342 -9.07 -6.00 23.24
N GLY A 343 -9.01 -7.17 23.90
CA GLY A 343 -10.06 -7.62 24.80
C GLY A 343 -10.27 -6.65 25.98
N THR A 344 -9.17 -6.16 26.56
CA THR A 344 -9.17 -5.15 27.63
C THR A 344 -9.74 -3.82 27.14
N TRP A 345 -9.27 -3.32 25.99
CA TRP A 345 -9.80 -2.11 25.36
C TRP A 345 -11.30 -2.21 25.08
N ALA A 346 -11.77 -3.32 24.50
CA ALA A 346 -13.18 -3.48 24.17
C ALA A 346 -14.08 -3.44 25.42
N LYS A 347 -13.65 -4.11 26.51
CA LYS A 347 -14.35 -4.04 27.80
C LYS A 347 -14.36 -2.62 28.37
N TRP A 348 -13.27 -1.87 28.21
CA TRP A 348 -13.24 -0.49 28.65
C TRP A 348 -14.21 0.38 27.86
N VAL A 349 -14.25 0.25 26.53
CA VAL A 349 -15.21 1.01 25.69
C VAL A 349 -16.64 0.74 26.15
N ASP A 350 -17.00 -0.52 26.38
CA ASP A 350 -18.34 -0.91 26.84
C ASP A 350 -18.74 -0.29 28.17
N ALA A 351 -17.80 -0.26 29.10
CA ALA A 351 -18.07 0.19 30.45
C ALA A 351 -18.03 1.71 30.59
N ASN A 352 -17.41 2.44 29.65
CA ASN A 352 -17.06 3.84 29.84
C ASN A 352 -17.51 4.80 28.73
N ILE A 353 -17.97 4.29 27.59
CA ILE A 353 -18.38 5.13 26.46
C ILE A 353 -19.90 5.06 26.25
N ASP A 354 -20.54 6.23 26.35
CA ASP A 354 -21.93 6.42 25.94
C ASP A 354 -22.02 6.63 24.43
N ALA A 355 -22.51 5.62 23.70
CA ALA A 355 -22.64 5.64 22.25
C ALA A 355 -23.67 6.65 21.71
N THR A 356 -24.53 7.22 22.57
CA THR A 356 -25.45 8.30 22.19
C THR A 356 -24.72 9.64 22.06
N ARG A 357 -23.63 9.81 22.81
CA ARG A 357 -22.82 11.04 22.85
C ARG A 357 -21.54 10.91 22.03
N THR A 358 -20.83 9.80 22.17
CA THR A 358 -19.50 9.61 21.60
C THR A 358 -19.54 8.61 20.45
N ARG A 359 -18.92 8.96 19.32
CA ARG A 359 -18.71 8.05 18.19
C ARG A 359 -17.34 7.39 18.28
N VAL A 360 -17.29 6.06 18.16
CA VAL A 360 -16.06 5.28 18.24
C VAL A 360 -15.74 4.62 16.90
N PHE A 361 -14.52 4.85 16.43
CA PHE A 361 -13.92 4.24 15.25
C PHE A 361 -12.70 3.43 15.65
N PHE A 362 -12.42 2.39 14.87
CA PHE A 362 -11.19 1.63 14.99
C PHE A 362 -10.57 1.45 13.60
N GLN A 363 -9.39 2.02 13.40
CA GLN A 363 -8.59 1.85 12.19
C GLN A 363 -7.95 0.46 12.23
N SER A 364 -8.23 -0.36 11.20
CA SER A 364 -7.61 -1.68 11.10
C SER A 364 -6.09 -1.61 10.88
N ILE A 365 -5.44 -2.76 10.98
CA ILE A 365 -4.01 -2.92 10.73
C ILE A 365 -3.63 -2.33 9.36
N SER A 366 -2.64 -1.44 9.36
CA SER A 366 -2.03 -0.94 8.12
C SER A 366 -1.03 -1.96 7.56
N PRO A 367 -1.09 -2.29 6.25
CA PRO A 367 -0.16 -3.23 5.63
C PRO A 367 1.25 -2.65 5.53
N THR A 368 2.25 -3.54 5.54
CA THR A 368 3.64 -3.20 5.23
C THR A 368 4.02 -3.80 3.88
N HIS A 369 4.95 -3.15 3.17
CA HIS A 369 5.32 -3.48 1.78
C HIS A 369 6.83 -3.77 1.65
N TYR A 370 7.39 -4.54 2.59
CA TYR A 370 8.84 -4.85 2.61
C TYR A 370 9.26 -5.97 1.63
N LYS A 371 8.31 -6.69 1.02
CA LYS A 371 8.57 -7.82 0.12
C LYS A 371 7.58 -7.85 -1.03
#